data_AF-A0A356YT52-F1
#
_entry.id   AF-A0A356YT52-F1
#
_cell.length_a   1.000
_cell.length_b   1.000
_cell.length_c   1.000
_cell.angle_alpha   90.00
_cell.angle_beta   90.00
_cell.angle_gamma   90.00
#
_symmetry.space_group_name_H-M   'P 1'
#
loop_
_entity.id
_entity.type
_entity.pdbx_description
1 polymer ?
#
loop_
_entity_poly.entity_id
_entity_poly.type
_entity_poly.pdbx_seq_one_letter_code
_entity_poly.pdbx_strand_id
1 'polypeptide(L)'
;MVTVYTLPGLFHLIGLSLAVGSATVKLVLLSKCNSDHESVSTFIRISKPVTKIIFSGLILITLSGIGWLIAGYSFTPMLIVKLVLVGLVWVIGPIIDNGVEPKFIKLAPKSGENPSPAAKAG
;
A
#
# COMPACT_ATOMS: atom_id res chain seq x y z
N MET A 1 14.41 21.56 -21.67
CA MET A 1 13.63 20.70 -22.59
C MET A 1 12.97 19.59 -21.78
N VAL A 2 11.66 19.41 -21.90
CA VAL A 2 10.96 18.25 -21.32
C VAL A 2 11.12 17.10 -22.31
N THR A 3 11.78 16.01 -21.92
CA THR A 3 11.91 14.82 -22.78
C THR A 3 10.65 13.95 -22.66
N VAL A 4 10.40 13.08 -23.65
CA VAL A 4 9.24 12.16 -23.63
C VAL A 4 9.22 11.26 -22.37
N TYR A 5 10.38 11.08 -21.74
CA TYR A 5 10.56 10.30 -20.51
C TYR A 5 10.31 11.08 -19.22
N THR A 6 10.29 12.42 -19.27
CA THR A 6 10.16 13.28 -18.08
C THR A 6 8.77 13.18 -17.46
N LEU A 7 7.70 13.21 -18.27
CA LEU A 7 6.33 13.13 -17.80
C LEU A 7 5.99 11.78 -17.12
N PRO A 8 6.26 10.62 -17.75
CA PRO A 8 6.04 9.34 -17.08
C PRO A 8 6.93 9.20 -15.83
N GLY A 9 8.14 9.78 -15.82
CA GLY A 9 9.00 9.80 -14.64
C GLY A 9 8.42 10.58 -13.46
N LEU A 10 7.82 11.74 -13.71
CA LEU A 10 7.13 12.52 -12.68
C LEU A 10 5.93 11.77 -12.11
N PHE A 11 5.06 11.23 -12.99
CA PHE A 11 3.93 10.40 -12.55
C PHE A 11 4.40 9.16 -11.77
N HIS A 12 5.51 8.56 -12.19
CA HIS A 12 6.08 7.41 -11.49
C HIS A 12 6.54 7.78 -10.07
N LEU A 13 7.28 8.89 -9.92
CA LEU A 13 7.75 9.38 -8.62
C LEU A 13 6.60 9.76 -7.68
N ILE A 14 5.57 10.44 -8.20
CA ILE A 14 4.36 10.78 -7.43
C ILE A 14 3.66 9.49 -6.99
N GLY A 15 3.44 8.57 -7.92
CA GLY A 15 2.77 7.29 -7.63
C GLY A 15 3.52 6.48 -6.58
N LEU A 16 4.85 6.39 -6.71
CA LEU A 16 5.73 5.71 -5.76
C LEU A 16 5.65 6.37 -4.37
N SER A 17 5.73 7.69 -4.30
CA SER A 17 5.68 8.43 -3.04
C SER A 17 4.34 8.26 -2.35
N LEU A 18 3.23 8.30 -3.10
CA LEU A 18 1.89 8.06 -2.57
C LEU A 18 1.72 6.63 -2.06
N ALA A 19 2.10 5.63 -2.87
CA ALA A 19 1.93 4.22 -2.51
C ALA A 19 2.81 3.83 -1.33
N VAL A 20 4.12 4.12 -1.39
CA VAL A 20 5.08 3.74 -0.34
C VAL A 20 4.87 4.56 0.93
N GLY A 21 4.63 5.86 0.81
CA GLY A 21 4.37 6.74 1.94
C GLY A 21 3.11 6.31 2.70
N SER A 22 2.01 6.06 1.99
CA SER A 22 0.75 5.61 2.58
C SER A 22 0.86 4.21 3.20
N ALA A 23 1.56 3.29 2.53
CA ALA A 23 1.83 1.96 3.09
C ALA A 23 2.65 2.04 4.39
N THR A 24 3.65 2.91 4.43
CA THR A 24 4.46 3.16 5.63
C THR A 24 3.60 3.67 6.78
N VAL A 25 2.70 4.63 6.52
CA VAL A 25 1.76 5.13 7.53
C VAL A 25 0.87 4.01 8.07
N LYS A 26 0.31 3.16 7.20
CA LYS A 26 -0.53 2.02 7.60
C LYS A 26 0.25 1.03 8.50
N LEU A 27 1.52 0.74 8.17
CA LEU A 27 2.39 -0.13 8.95
C LEU A 27 2.77 0.48 10.31
N VAL A 28 3.13 1.76 10.35
CA VAL A 28 3.48 2.46 11.59
C VAL A 28 2.29 2.47 12.55
N LEU A 29 1.08 2.75 12.04
CA LEU A 29 -0.13 2.71 12.86
C LEU A 29 -0.47 1.30 13.34
N LEU A 30 -0.32 0.30 12.48
CA LEU A 30 -0.51 -1.09 12.86
C LEU A 30 0.48 -1.51 13.96
N SER A 31 1.75 -1.14 13.82
CA SER A 31 2.78 -1.39 14.84
C SER A 31 2.44 -0.68 16.15
N LYS A 32 1.92 0.56 16.08
CA LYS A 32 1.50 1.32 17.26
C LYS A 32 0.32 0.65 17.97
N CYS A 33 -0.63 0.05 17.23
CA CYS A 33 -1.75 -0.69 17.81
C CYS A 33 -1.31 -1.89 18.66
N ASN A 34 -0.10 -2.41 18.44
CA ASN A 34 0.44 -3.50 19.26
C ASN A 34 0.89 -3.03 20.66
N SER A 35 1.28 -1.76 20.79
CA SER A 35 1.74 -1.17 22.06
C SER A 35 0.70 -0.28 22.73
N ASP A 36 -0.26 0.24 21.96
CA ASP A 36 -1.28 1.19 22.41
C ASP A 36 -2.65 0.82 21.79
N HIS A 37 -3.52 0.23 22.60
CA HIS A 37 -4.85 -0.21 22.18
C HIS A 37 -5.80 0.95 21.84
N GLU A 38 -5.58 2.17 22.32
CA GLU A 38 -6.43 3.32 21.96
C GLU A 38 -6.25 3.71 20.47
N SER A 39 -5.05 3.47 19.94
CA SER A 39 -4.69 3.73 18.54
C SER A 39 -5.44 2.83 17.54
N VAL A 40 -6.06 1.72 17.99
CA VAL A 40 -6.82 0.78 17.13
C VAL A 40 -8.00 1.49 16.44
N SER A 41 -8.73 2.33 17.18
CA SER A 41 -9.86 3.08 16.65
C SER A 41 -9.44 4.03 15.52
N THR A 42 -8.28 4.66 15.68
CA THR A 42 -7.66 5.55 14.68
C THR A 42 -7.25 4.74 13.46
N PHE A 43 -6.55 3.62 13.65
CA PHE A 43 -6.13 2.73 12.57
C PHE A 43 -7.32 2.28 11.71
N ILE A 44 -8.39 1.76 12.31
CA ILE A 44 -9.58 1.30 11.58
C ILE A 44 -10.21 2.44 10.77
N ARG A 45 -10.31 3.64 11.36
CA ARG A 45 -10.90 4.82 10.70
C ARG A 45 -10.11 5.23 9.46
N ILE A 46 -8.78 5.19 9.52
CA ILE A 46 -7.94 5.70 8.43
C ILE A 46 -7.42 4.61 7.48
N SER A 47 -7.52 3.34 7.84
CA SER A 47 -7.04 2.22 7.01
C SER A 47 -7.67 2.23 5.62
N LYS A 48 -9.00 2.33 5.53
CA LYS A 48 -9.73 2.39 4.24
C LYS A 48 -9.30 3.55 3.33
N PRO A 49 -9.29 4.82 3.78
CA PRO A 49 -8.85 5.92 2.92
C PRO A 49 -7.36 5.81 2.55
N VAL A 50 -6.50 5.36 3.46
CA VAL A 50 -5.07 5.14 3.18
C VAL A 50 -4.89 4.06 2.12
N THR A 51 -5.62 2.94 2.20
CA THR A 51 -5.66 1.90 1.17
C THR A 51 -6.04 2.46 -0.21
N LYS A 52 -7.04 3.35 -0.28
CA LYS A 52 -7.40 3.99 -1.57
C LYS A 52 -6.26 4.81 -2.16
N ILE A 53 -5.47 5.50 -1.32
CA ILE A 53 -4.29 6.26 -1.77
C ILE A 53 -3.18 5.31 -2.24
N ILE A 54 -3.00 4.17 -1.56
CA ILE A 54 -2.05 3.14 -2.01
C ILE A 54 -2.44 2.63 -3.40
N PHE A 55 -3.72 2.32 -3.63
CA PHE A 55 -4.20 1.88 -4.93
C PHE A 55 -4.08 2.96 -6.01
N SER A 56 -4.37 4.23 -5.70
CA SER A 56 -4.20 5.30 -6.68
C SER A 56 -2.73 5.48 -7.07
N GLY A 57 -1.81 5.40 -6.10
CA GLY A 57 -0.37 5.41 -6.35
C GLY A 57 0.08 4.22 -7.21
N LEU A 58 -0.42 3.02 -6.94
CA LEU A 58 -0.17 1.81 -7.74
C LEU A 58 -0.64 1.94 -9.19
N ILE A 59 -1.84 2.51 -9.41
CA ILE A 59 -2.36 2.78 -10.75
C ILE A 59 -1.41 3.75 -11.48
N LEU A 60 -0.98 4.83 -10.83
CA LEU A 60 -0.05 5.80 -11.41
C LEU A 60 1.31 5.17 -11.78
N ILE A 61 1.85 4.32 -10.92
CA ILE A 61 3.08 3.55 -11.16
C ILE A 61 2.91 2.61 -12.37
N THR A 62 1.75 1.97 -12.48
CA THR A 62 1.46 1.02 -13.55
C THR A 62 1.32 1.76 -14.89
N LEU A 63 0.52 2.84 -14.92
CA LEU A 63 0.33 3.66 -16.11
C LEU A 63 1.63 4.31 -16.58
N SER A 64 2.47 4.79 -15.65
CA SER A 64 3.79 5.32 -16.01
C SER A 64 4.74 4.25 -16.57
N GLY A 65 4.70 3.03 -16.04
CA GLY A 65 5.44 1.90 -16.60
C GLY A 65 5.01 1.53 -18.02
N ILE A 66 3.69 1.46 -18.26
CA ILE A 66 3.11 1.26 -19.60
C ILE A 66 3.49 2.43 -20.52
N GLY A 67 3.44 3.66 -20.02
CA GLY A 67 3.83 4.85 -20.76
C GLY A 67 5.28 4.80 -21.25
N TRP A 68 6.21 4.28 -20.46
CA TRP A 68 7.59 4.04 -20.92
C TRP A 68 7.67 3.00 -22.02
N LEU A 69 6.91 1.89 -21.94
CA LEU A 69 6.87 0.88 -23.00
C LEU A 69 6.34 1.45 -24.32
N ILE A 70 5.25 2.23 -24.25
CA ILE A 70 4.64 2.87 -25.44
C ILE A 70 5.60 3.91 -26.05
N ALA A 71 6.37 4.63 -25.22
CA ALA A 71 7.37 5.59 -25.69
C ALA A 71 8.61 4.95 -26.34
N GLY A 72 8.64 3.62 -26.50
CA GLY A 72 9.73 2.89 -27.15
C GLY A 72 10.89 2.53 -26.22
N TYR A 73 10.69 2.59 -24.89
CA TYR A 73 11.71 2.15 -23.95
C TYR A 73 11.90 0.65 -24.05
N SER A 74 13.14 0.21 -24.34
CA SER A 74 13.44 -1.21 -24.54
C SER A 74 13.25 -2.03 -23.27
N PHE A 75 12.86 -3.30 -23.44
CA PHE A 75 12.80 -4.27 -22.34
C PHE A 75 14.21 -4.62 -21.85
N THR A 76 14.69 -3.83 -20.89
CA THR A 76 15.90 -4.16 -20.15
C THR A 76 15.58 -5.15 -19.03
N PRO A 77 16.55 -5.96 -18.56
CA PRO A 77 16.35 -6.84 -17.40
C PRO A 77 15.78 -6.09 -16.18
N MET A 78 16.23 -4.85 -15.96
CA MET A 78 15.75 -3.99 -14.88
C MET A 78 14.27 -3.59 -15.04
N LEU A 79 13.82 -3.33 -16.27
CA LEU A 79 12.41 -3.05 -16.54
C LEU A 79 11.53 -4.29 -16.31
N ILE A 80 12.01 -5.47 -16.70
CA ILE A 80 11.31 -6.75 -16.46
C ILE A 80 11.15 -6.98 -14.96
N VAL A 81 12.23 -6.85 -14.19
CA VAL A 81 12.18 -6.98 -12.71
C VAL A 81 11.18 -6.00 -12.11
N LYS A 82 11.18 -4.73 -12.56
CA LYS A 82 10.21 -3.73 -12.13
C LYS A 82 8.77 -4.17 -12.41
N LEU A 83 8.48 -4.66 -13.62
CA LEU A 83 7.13 -5.09 -14.00
C LEU A 83 6.66 -6.28 -13.16
N VAL A 84 7.55 -7.25 -12.90
CA VAL A 84 7.27 -8.39 -12.01
C VAL A 84 6.97 -7.91 -10.59
N LEU A 85 7.77 -7.01 -10.03
CA LEU A 85 7.54 -6.46 -8.70
C LEU A 85 6.19 -5.73 -8.61
N VAL A 86 5.86 -4.90 -9.61
CA VAL A 86 4.56 -4.21 -9.66
C VAL A 86 3.42 -5.22 -9.74
N GLY A 87 3.56 -6.28 -10.54
CA GLY A 87 2.59 -7.38 -10.63
C GLY A 87 2.39 -8.09 -9.30
N LEU A 88 3.48 -8.40 -8.57
CA LEU A 88 3.41 -9.00 -7.23
C LEU A 88 2.65 -8.11 -6.25
N VAL A 89 2.91 -6.80 -6.23
CA VAL A 89 2.20 -5.87 -5.34
C VAL A 89 0.71 -5.80 -5.68
N TRP A 90 0.36 -5.83 -6.97
CA TRP A 90 -1.03 -5.89 -7.44
C TRP A 90 -1.78 -7.14 -7.00
N VAL A 91 -1.09 -8.26 -6.80
CA VAL A 91 -1.70 -9.50 -6.29
C VAL A 91 -1.76 -9.50 -4.77
N ILE A 92 -0.66 -9.13 -4.11
CA ILE A 92 -0.55 -9.16 -2.64
C ILE A 92 -1.50 -8.15 -1.99
N GLY A 93 -1.64 -6.95 -2.54
CA GLY A 93 -2.50 -5.89 -1.99
C GLY A 93 -3.96 -6.34 -1.78
N PRO A 94 -4.67 -6.79 -2.83
CA PRO A 94 -6.03 -7.32 -2.71
C PRO A 94 -6.16 -8.52 -1.78
N ILE A 95 -5.16 -9.41 -1.71
CA ILE A 95 -5.16 -10.55 -0.78
C ILE A 95 -5.18 -10.05 0.66
N ILE A 96 -4.34 -9.06 0.98
CA ILE A 96 -4.28 -8.46 2.32
C ILE A 96 -5.60 -7.74 2.64
N ASP A 97 -6.06 -6.85 1.76
CA ASP A 97 -7.22 -6.01 2.04
C ASP A 97 -8.55 -6.80 2.10
N ASN A 98 -8.71 -7.86 1.29
CA ASN A 98 -9.95 -8.64 1.26
C ASN A 98 -9.90 -9.91 2.13
N GLY A 99 -8.73 -10.53 2.29
CA GLY A 99 -8.59 -11.80 3.00
C GLY A 99 -8.16 -11.65 4.45
N VAL A 100 -7.32 -10.64 4.73
CA VAL A 100 -6.60 -10.51 6.01
C VAL A 100 -7.20 -9.38 6.85
N GLU A 101 -7.38 -8.19 6.28
CA GLU A 101 -7.90 -7.02 7.00
C GLU A 101 -9.30 -7.23 7.63
N PRO A 102 -10.27 -7.91 7.00
CA PRO A 102 -11.56 -8.17 7.63
C PRO A 102 -11.46 -9.10 8.85
N LYS A 103 -10.49 -10.02 8.86
CA LYS A 103 -10.23 -10.89 10.01
C LYS A 103 -9.65 -10.08 11.17
N PHE A 104 -8.72 -9.17 10.89
CA PHE A 104 -8.19 -8.25 11.89
C PHE A 104 -9.27 -7.36 12.50
N ILE A 105 -10.16 -6.80 11.68
CA ILE A 105 -11.29 -5.98 12.18
C ILE A 105 -12.24 -6.82 13.05
N LYS A 106 -12.53 -8.07 12.68
CA LYS A 106 -13.39 -8.97 13.48
C LYS A 106 -12.78 -9.36 14.84
N LEU A 107 -11.45 -9.43 14.90
CA LEU A 107 -10.72 -9.78 16.12
C LEU A 107 -10.40 -8.57 17.00
N ALA A 108 -10.60 -7.35 16.50
CA ALA A 108 -10.41 -6.14 17.28
C ALA A 108 -11.50 -6.04 18.37
N PRO A 109 -11.12 -5.84 19.66
CA PRO A 109 -12.09 -5.66 20.73
C PRO A 109 -12.99 -4.45 20.44
N LYS A 110 -14.27 -4.53 20.80
CA LYS A 110 -15.17 -3.36 20.68
C LYS A 110 -14.68 -2.27 21.61
N SER A 111 -14.93 -1.01 21.24
CA SER A 111 -14.55 0.15 22.06
C SER A 111 -15.12 -0.01 23.48
N GLY A 112 -14.24 -0.19 24.47
CA GLY A 112 -14.60 -0.40 25.88
C GLY A 112 -14.60 -1.86 26.38
N GLU A 113 -14.36 -2.86 25.52
CA GLU A 113 -14.13 -4.25 25.96
C GLU A 113 -12.66 -4.48 26.30
N ASN A 114 -12.41 -5.23 27.38
CA ASN A 114 -11.06 -5.68 27.72
C ASN A 114 -10.47 -6.53 26.59
N PRO A 115 -9.18 -6.34 26.22
CA PRO A 115 -8.55 -7.18 25.22
C PRO A 115 -8.60 -8.65 25.64
N SER A 116 -8.91 -9.52 24.68
CA SER A 116 -8.98 -10.97 24.89
C SER A 116 -7.68 -11.48 25.53
N PRO A 117 -7.71 -12.47 26.46
CA PRO A 117 -6.51 -13.00 27.12
C PRO A 117 -5.42 -13.47 26.15
N ALA A 118 -5.79 -13.85 24.92
CA ALA A 118 -4.86 -14.24 23.86
C ALA A 118 -3.93 -13.09 23.40
N ALA A 119 -4.33 -11.82 23.58
CA ALA A 119 -3.50 -10.66 23.25
C ALA A 119 -2.35 -10.43 24.25
N LYS A 120 -2.37 -11.08 25.42
CA LYS A 120 -1.32 -10.96 26.46
C LYS A 120 -0.19 -11.98 26.31
N ALA A 121 -0.25 -12.86 25.31
CA ALA A 121 0.68 -13.98 25.16
C ALA A 121 1.69 -13.81 23.99
N GLY A 122 1.82 -12.61 23.43
CA GLY A 122 2.77 -12.27 22.36
C GLY A 122 3.91 -11.40 22.85
#